data_AF-A0A8H4WE20-F1
#
_entry.id   AF-A0A8H4WE20-F1
#
_cell.length_a   1.000
_cell.length_b   1.000
_cell.length_c   1.000
_cell.angle_alpha   90.00
_cell.angle_beta   90.00
_cell.angle_gamma   90.00
#
_symmetry.space_group_name_H-M   'P 1'
#
loop_
_entity.id
_entity.type
_entity.pdbx_description
1 polymer ?
#
loop_
_entity_poly.entity_id
_entity_poly.type
_entity_poly.pdbx_seq_one_letter_code
_entity_poly.pdbx_strand_id
1 'polypeptide(L)'
;MIAMCGFAGVIVLALWLPGAANTPIIVFSALYGFASGAFISLIPPLTAQISDIREIGVRSDTLWLAVGIVALVASPIGGALEARDGGAFVGLQIFAGVTMLIGTGLFVVGRWYLAGWNFFAKV
;
A
#
# COMPACT_ATOMS: atom_id res chain seq x y z
N MET A 1 4.24 -3.16 -8.95
CA MET A 1 4.12 -3.03 -7.48
C MET A 1 4.66 -1.68 -6.99
N ILE A 2 5.96 -1.39 -7.06
CA ILE A 2 6.56 -0.13 -6.57
C ILE A 2 5.92 1.14 -7.16
N ALA A 3 5.76 1.21 -8.49
CA ALA A 3 5.16 2.36 -9.15
C ALA A 3 3.70 2.62 -8.72
N MET A 4 2.92 1.56 -8.46
CA MET A 4 1.52 1.68 -8.04
C MET A 4 1.41 2.09 -6.56
N CYS A 5 2.28 1.58 -5.68
CA CYS A 5 2.35 2.00 -4.28
C CYS A 5 2.79 3.47 -4.14
N GLY A 6 3.79 3.89 -4.93
CA GLY A 6 4.24 5.27 -4.96
C GLY A 6 3.17 6.22 -5.50
N PHE A 7 2.49 5.85 -6.59
CA PHE A 7 1.37 6.61 -7.14
C PHE A 7 0.22 6.75 -6.13
N ALA A 8 -0.16 5.66 -5.46
CA ALA A 8 -1.19 5.68 -4.44
C ALA A 8 -0.83 6.55 -3.22
N GLY A 9 0.40 6.45 -2.72
CA GLY A 9 0.88 7.28 -1.60
C GLY A 9 0.90 8.78 -1.93
N VAL A 10 1.30 9.14 -3.16
CA VAL A 10 1.26 10.53 -3.65
C VAL A 10 -0.18 11.01 -3.79
N ILE A 11 -1.10 10.19 -4.31
CA ILE A 11 -2.52 10.57 -4.44
C ILE A 11 -3.20 10.73 -3.08
N VAL A 12 -2.88 9.88 -2.10
CA VAL A 12 -3.36 10.03 -0.71
C VAL A 12 -2.93 11.39 -0.15
N LEU A 13 -1.67 11.77 -0.29
CA LEU A 13 -1.17 13.03 0.25
C LEU A 13 -1.59 14.26 -0.57
N ALA A 14 -1.74 14.13 -1.89
CA ALA A 14 -2.01 15.26 -2.79
C ALA A 14 -3.50 15.53 -3.01
N LEU A 15 -4.36 14.52 -3.04
CA LEU A 15 -5.80 14.69 -3.27
C LEU A 15 -6.63 14.60 -1.99
N TRP A 16 -6.26 13.74 -1.04
CA TRP A 16 -7.07 13.55 0.16
C TRP A 16 -6.79 14.60 1.24
N LEU A 17 -5.52 15.04 1.40
CA LEU A 17 -5.12 16.04 2.40
C LEU A 17 -5.73 17.45 2.18
N PRO A 18 -5.81 17.99 0.95
CA PRO A 18 -6.47 19.29 0.70
C PRO A 18 -7.94 19.15 0.28
N GLY A 19 -8.45 17.92 0.10
CA GLY A 19 -9.75 17.64 -0.49
C GLY A 19 -10.92 17.81 0.48
N ALA A 20 -11.28 19.05 0.82
CA ALA A 20 -12.47 19.37 1.62
C ALA A 20 -13.79 19.36 0.81
N ALA A 21 -13.74 19.02 -0.49
CA ALA A 21 -14.89 19.02 -1.41
C ALA A 21 -15.19 17.60 -1.95
N ASN A 22 -16.44 17.33 -2.33
CA ASN A 22 -16.86 16.00 -2.82
C ASN A 22 -16.12 15.54 -4.09
N THR A 23 -15.80 16.46 -5.00
CA THR A 23 -15.13 16.15 -6.27
C THR A 23 -13.74 15.52 -6.11
N PRO A 24 -12.79 16.08 -5.34
CA PRO A 24 -11.48 15.46 -5.13
C PRO A 24 -11.56 14.11 -4.41
N ILE A 25 -12.54 13.88 -3.52
CA ILE A 25 -12.72 12.60 -2.83
C ILE A 25 -13.17 11.49 -3.80
N ILE A 26 -14.05 11.80 -4.76
CA ILE A 26 -14.50 10.84 -5.77
C ILE A 26 -13.36 10.45 -6.71
N VAL A 27 -12.60 11.45 -7.18
CA VAL A 27 -11.43 11.22 -8.04
C VAL A 27 -10.35 10.42 -7.29
N PHE A 28 -10.12 10.75 -6.02
CA PHE A 28 -9.25 10.00 -5.12
C PHE A 28 -9.68 8.53 -5.03
N SER A 29 -10.96 8.27 -4.75
CA SER A 29 -11.48 6.91 -4.58
C SER A 29 -11.31 6.07 -5.83
N ALA A 30 -11.54 6.65 -7.02
CA ALA A 30 -11.36 5.96 -8.29
C ALA A 30 -9.87 5.62 -8.55
N LEU A 31 -8.97 6.58 -8.37
CA LEU A 31 -7.54 6.39 -8.61
C LEU A 31 -6.90 5.45 -7.59
N TYR A 32 -7.29 5.57 -6.33
CA TYR A 32 -6.84 4.69 -5.25
C TYR A 32 -7.37 3.26 -5.45
N GLY A 33 -8.63 3.09 -5.85
CA GLY A 33 -9.21 1.79 -6.19
C GLY A 33 -8.46 1.11 -7.33
N PHE A 34 -8.13 1.86 -8.39
CA PHE A 34 -7.32 1.35 -9.49
C PHE A 34 -5.92 0.91 -9.03
N ALA A 35 -5.22 1.75 -8.27
CA ALA A 35 -3.86 1.46 -7.82
C ALA A 35 -3.79 0.29 -6.82
N SER A 36 -4.73 0.23 -5.87
CA SER A 36 -4.81 -0.85 -4.88
C SER A 36 -5.23 -2.19 -5.50
N GLY A 37 -6.16 -2.18 -6.46
CA GLY A 37 -6.53 -3.37 -7.23
C GLY A 37 -5.34 -3.92 -8.02
N ALA A 38 -4.60 -3.05 -8.71
CA ALA A 38 -3.38 -3.45 -9.42
C ALA A 38 -2.31 -4.01 -8.48
N PHE A 39 -2.20 -3.50 -7.25
CA PHE A 39 -1.28 -4.03 -6.24
C PHE A 39 -1.67 -5.45 -5.80
N ILE A 40 -2.93 -5.66 -5.40
CA ILE A 40 -3.42 -6.96 -4.90
C ILE A 40 -3.28 -8.04 -5.97
N SER A 41 -3.63 -7.73 -7.23
CA SER A 41 -3.51 -8.68 -8.35
C SER A 41 -2.06 -9.07 -8.69
N LEU A 42 -1.07 -8.25 -8.32
CA LEU A 42 0.34 -8.53 -8.58
C LEU A 42 1.01 -9.39 -7.51
N ILE A 43 0.43 -9.53 -6.32
CA ILE A 43 1.04 -10.29 -5.22
C ILE A 43 1.23 -11.78 -5.59
N PRO A 44 0.18 -12.53 -6.00
CA PRO A 44 0.32 -13.96 -6.35
C PRO A 44 1.29 -14.25 -7.52
N PRO A 45 1.29 -13.50 -8.64
CA PRO A 45 2.24 -13.77 -9.73
C PRO A 45 3.69 -13.43 -9.36
N LEU A 46 3.92 -12.43 -8.50
CA LEU A 46 5.27 -12.13 -8.00
C LEU A 46 5.78 -13.20 -7.03
N THR A 47 4.93 -13.69 -6.13
CA THR A 47 5.31 -14.79 -5.24
C THR A 47 5.56 -16.08 -6.02
N ALA A 48 4.80 -16.32 -7.09
CA ALA A 48 4.98 -17.44 -8.01
C ALA A 48 6.30 -17.38 -8.80
N GLN A 49 6.81 -16.20 -9.16
CA GLN A 49 8.09 -16.06 -9.86
C GLN A 49 9.30 -16.37 -8.97
N ILE A 50 9.19 -16.15 -7.66
CA ILE A 50 10.30 -16.27 -6.70
C ILE A 50 10.25 -17.62 -5.95
N SER A 51 9.15 -18.38 -6.07
CA SER A 51 8.90 -19.59 -5.29
C SER A 51 8.66 -20.81 -6.16
N ASP A 52 9.02 -21.99 -5.63
CA ASP A 52 8.66 -23.26 -6.26
C ASP A 52 7.13 -23.41 -6.32
N ILE A 53 6.60 -23.93 -7.44
CA ILE A 53 5.16 -24.10 -7.70
C ILE A 53 4.43 -24.80 -6.55
N ARG A 54 5.12 -25.70 -5.84
CA ARG A 54 4.55 -26.48 -4.73
C ARG A 54 4.33 -25.67 -3.45
N GLU A 55 5.01 -24.53 -3.30
CA GLU A 55 4.98 -23.70 -2.09
C GLU A 55 4.32 -22.34 -2.29
N ILE A 56 3.85 -22.01 -3.51
CA ILE A 56 3.26 -20.70 -3.83
C ILE A 56 2.09 -20.37 -2.90
N GLY A 57 1.20 -21.34 -2.65
CA GLY A 57 0.05 -21.16 -1.76
C GLY A 57 0.48 -20.82 -0.34
N VAL A 58 1.32 -21.66 0.26
CA VAL A 58 1.81 -21.47 1.64
C VAL A 58 2.53 -20.13 1.81
N ARG A 59 3.38 -19.74 0.86
CA ARG A 59 4.11 -18.46 0.93
C ARG A 59 3.18 -17.26 0.74
N SER A 60 2.23 -17.33 -0.19
CA SER A 60 1.27 -16.25 -0.45
C SER A 60 0.31 -16.07 0.73
N ASP A 61 -0.19 -17.16 1.30
CA ASP A 61 -1.10 -17.12 2.45
C ASP A 61 -0.39 -16.67 3.72
N THR A 62 0.89 -17.02 3.90
CA THR A 62 1.69 -16.51 5.04
C THR A 62 1.85 -14.99 4.97
N LEU A 63 2.04 -14.42 3.77
CA LEU A 63 2.07 -12.97 3.58
C LEU A 63 0.72 -12.34 3.94
N TRP A 64 -0.40 -12.93 3.49
CA TRP A 64 -1.73 -12.44 3.82
C TRP A 64 -2.09 -12.58 5.31
N LEU A 65 -1.59 -13.62 5.98
CA LEU A 65 -1.74 -13.78 7.43
C LEU A 65 -1.06 -12.62 8.18
N ALA A 66 0.15 -12.26 7.79
CA ALA A 66 0.85 -11.10 8.37
C ALA A 66 0.07 -9.79 8.13
N VAL A 67 -0.50 -9.60 6.94
CA VAL A 67 -1.38 -8.46 6.63
C VAL A 67 -2.63 -8.44 7.51
N GLY A 68 -3.21 -9.60 7.82
CA GLY A 68 -4.36 -9.72 8.72
C GLY A 68 -4.10 -9.17 10.12
N ILE A 69 -2.93 -9.44 10.69
CA ILE A 69 -2.52 -8.89 11.99
C ILE A 69 -2.42 -7.36 11.92
N VAL A 70 -1.82 -6.84 10.86
CA VAL A 70 -1.69 -5.39 10.65
C VAL A 70 -3.06 -4.74 10.50
N ALA A 71 -3.99 -5.36 9.77
CA ALA A 71 -5.34 -4.83 9.59
C ALA A 71 -6.12 -4.73 10.92
N LEU A 72 -5.94 -5.71 11.81
CA LEU A 72 -6.51 -5.69 13.16
C LEU A 72 -5.96 -4.54 14.01
N VAL A 73 -4.66 -4.23 13.90
CA VAL A 73 -4.01 -3.14 14.64
C VAL A 73 -4.27 -1.77 14.01
N ALA A 74 -4.41 -1.69 12.68
CA ALA A 74 -4.66 -0.44 11.97
C ALA A 74 -6.04 0.15 12.30
N SER A 75 -7.04 -0.70 12.54
CA SER A 75 -8.41 -0.28 12.88
C SER A 75 -8.51 0.55 14.17
N PRO A 76 -7.99 0.12 15.33
CA PRO A 76 -7.99 0.93 16.55
C PRO A 76 -7.07 2.16 16.46
N ILE A 77 -5.97 2.09 15.71
CA ILE A 77 -5.10 3.26 15.46
C ILE A 77 -5.89 4.33 14.70
N GLY A 78 -6.56 3.94 13.61
CA GLY A 78 -7.38 4.85 12.82
C GLY A 78 -8.48 5.50 13.65
N GLY A 79 -9.21 4.71 14.44
CA GLY A 79 -10.27 5.23 15.32
C GLY A 79 -9.72 6.16 16.43
N ALA A 80 -8.53 5.88 16.96
CA ALA A 80 -7.89 6.76 17.95
C ALA A 80 -7.41 8.08 17.34
N LEU A 81 -6.97 8.10 16.07
CA LEU A 81 -6.63 9.33 15.37
C LEU A 81 -7.87 10.16 15.04
N GLU A 82 -8.94 9.52 14.56
CA GLU A 82 -10.23 10.19 14.31
C GLU A 82 -10.80 10.84 15.57
N ALA A 83 -10.76 10.13 16.70
CA ALA A 83 -11.23 10.65 17.98
C ALA A 83 -10.41 11.85 18.51
N ARG A 84 -9.12 11.94 18.15
CA ARG A 84 -8.24 13.06 18.55
C ARG A 84 -8.47 14.33 17.74
N ASP A 85 -8.79 14.20 16.45
CA ASP A 85 -8.96 15.33 15.55
C ASP A 85 -10.39 15.92 15.57
N GLY A 86 -11.28 15.42 16.44
CA GLY A 86 -12.61 16.00 16.64
C GLY A 86 -13.51 15.99 15.39
N GLY A 87 -13.27 15.05 14.47
CA GLY A 87 -13.99 14.91 13.19
C GLY A 87 -13.22 15.41 11.97
N ALA A 88 -12.02 15.98 12.11
CA ALA A 88 -11.13 16.23 10.98
C ALA A 88 -10.32 14.97 10.66
N PHE A 89 -10.40 14.43 9.44
CA PHE A 89 -9.68 13.19 9.08
C PHE A 89 -8.18 13.38 8.77
N VAL A 90 -7.60 14.50 9.21
CA VAL A 90 -6.24 14.92 8.80
C VAL A 90 -5.18 13.98 9.35
N GLY A 91 -5.25 13.59 10.62
CA GLY A 91 -4.33 12.62 11.22
C GLY A 91 -4.41 11.26 10.54
N LEU A 92 -5.62 10.79 10.22
CA LEU A 92 -5.84 9.52 9.52
C LEU A 92 -5.22 9.54 8.11
N GLN A 93 -5.40 10.64 7.38
CA GLN A 93 -4.83 10.84 6.04
C GLN A 93 -3.30 10.83 6.05
N ILE A 94 -2.68 11.52 7.01
CA ILE A 94 -1.23 11.54 7.16
C ILE A 94 -0.71 10.14 7.50
N PHE A 95 -1.35 9.45 8.45
CA PHE A 95 -0.98 8.08 8.81
C PHE A 95 -1.05 7.13 7.60
N ALA A 96 -2.13 7.20 6.81
CA ALA A 96 -2.30 6.40 5.60
C ALA A 96 -1.21 6.71 4.55
N GLY A 97 -0.93 7.99 4.29
CA GLY A 97 0.09 8.40 3.32
C GLY A 97 1.51 7.99 3.74
N VAL A 98 1.89 8.22 5.00
CA VAL A 98 3.22 7.90 5.52
C VAL A 98 3.47 6.39 5.52
N THR A 99 2.49 5.59 5.97
CA THR A 99 2.62 4.12 5.96
C THR A 99 2.76 3.56 4.55
N MET A 100 2.05 4.14 3.56
CA MET A 100 2.22 3.79 2.14
C MET A 100 3.61 4.15 1.61
N LEU A 101 4.18 5.29 1.99
CA LEU A 101 5.52 5.69 1.58
C LEU A 101 6.60 4.80 2.20
N ILE A 102 6.46 4.47 3.50
CA ILE A 102 7.35 3.51 4.17
C ILE A 102 7.29 2.15 3.48
N GLY A 103 6.08 1.65 3.19
CA GLY A 103 5.90 0.40 2.45
C GLY A 103 6.53 0.43 1.05
N THR A 104 6.40 1.55 0.34
CA THR A 104 7.05 1.76 -0.96
C THR A 104 8.58 1.70 -0.82
N GLY A 105 9.15 2.32 0.22
CA GLY A 105 10.58 2.25 0.53
C GLY A 105 11.05 0.82 0.79
N LEU A 106 10.29 0.05 1.57
CA LEU A 106 10.60 -1.37 1.83
C LEU A 106 10.57 -2.20 0.54
N PHE A 107 9.61 -1.95 -0.36
CA PHE A 107 9.59 -2.64 -1.66
C PHE A 107 10.77 -2.24 -2.57
N VAL A 108 11.24 -0.99 -2.50
CA VAL A 108 12.46 -0.55 -3.20
C VAL A 108 13.68 -1.29 -2.66
N VAL A 109 13.83 -1.38 -1.34
CA VAL A 109 14.94 -2.13 -0.71
C VAL A 109 14.88 -3.62 -1.06
N GLY A 110 13.70 -4.23 -1.01
CA GLY A 110 13.51 -5.63 -1.40
C GLY A 110 13.88 -5.89 -2.85
N ARG A 111 13.51 -4.97 -3.77
CA ARG A 111 13.93 -5.06 -5.18
C ARG A 111 15.44 -4.87 -5.33
N TRP A 112 16.06 -4.00 -4.54
CA TRP A 112 17.50 -3.81 -4.57
C TRP A 112 18.26 -5.07 -4.12
N TYR A 113 17.73 -5.78 -3.12
CA TYR A 113 18.28 -7.06 -2.66
C TYR A 113 18.12 -8.18 -3.70
N LEU A 114 17.00 -8.22 -4.43
CA LEU A 114 16.71 -9.25 -5.44
C LEU A 114 17.39 -8.99 -6.80
N ALA A 115 17.54 -7.73 -7.24
CA ALA A 115 17.97 -7.37 -8.59
C ALA A 115 19.37 -6.72 -8.68
N GLY A 116 20.03 -6.45 -7.54
CA GLY A 116 21.30 -5.71 -7.52
C GLY A 116 21.18 -4.29 -8.09
N TRP A 117 22.29 -3.71 -8.56
CA TRP A 117 22.35 -2.31 -9.03
C TRP A 117 21.68 -2.05 -10.40
N ASN A 118 21.01 -3.04 -10.99
CA ASN A 118 20.43 -2.93 -12.32
C ASN A 118 18.95 -2.47 -12.26
N PHE A 119 18.74 -1.16 -12.39
CA PHE A 119 17.41 -0.55 -12.53
C PHE A 119 16.58 -1.09 -13.71
N PHE A 120 17.21 -1.75 -14.69
CA PHE A 120 16.59 -2.35 -15.88
C PHE A 120 16.59 -3.89 -15.90
N ALA A 121 17.01 -4.56 -14.83
CA ALA A 121 16.95 -6.02 -14.79
C ALA A 121 15.49 -6.49 -14.80
N LYS A 122 15.14 -7.22 -15.85
CA LYS A 122 13.85 -7.90 -16.02
C LYS A 122 13.83 -9.10 -15.07
N VAL A 123 13.11 -8.95 -13.96
CA VAL A 123 12.66 -10.07 -13.13
C VAL A 123 11.34 -10.56 -13.72
#